data_AF-A0A5K3EQX6-F1
#
_entry.id   AF-A0A5K3EQX6-F1
#
_cell.length_a   1.000
_cell.length_b   1.000
_cell.length_c   1.000
_cell.angle_alpha   90.00
_cell.angle_beta   90.00
_cell.angle_gamma   90.00
#
_symmetry.space_group_name_H-M   'P 1'
#
loop_
_entity.id
_entity.type
_entity.pdbx_description
1 polymer ?
#
loop_
_entity_poly.entity_id
_entity_poly.type
_entity_poly.pdbx_seq_one_letter_code
_entity_poly.pdbx_strand_id
1 'polypeptide(L)'
;MKPKRTIFVESVKEARAVKASLIAAASQAQASTSSASRDCEELTELQAAGYQELSARLKRAEELKVLIEKREAKQTLMRNMHLKRKLERKGTANRAPVYKFEFKRYK
;
A
#
# COMPACT_ATOMS: atom_id res chain seq x y z
N MET A 1 -15.82 4.03 9.31
CA MET A 1 -15.88 2.68 8.72
C MET A 1 -17.17 2.59 7.89
N LYS A 2 -17.09 2.30 6.59
CA LYS A 2 -18.28 2.06 5.76
C LYS A 2 -18.74 0.60 5.93
N PRO A 3 -20.05 0.31 5.93
CA PRO A 3 -20.52 -1.07 6.00
C PRO A 3 -20.05 -1.85 4.76
N LYS A 4 -19.45 -3.03 4.99
CA LYS A 4 -18.95 -3.90 3.91
C LYS A 4 -20.09 -4.57 3.12
N ARG A 5 -21.23 -4.81 3.77
CA ARG A 5 -22.44 -5.39 3.18
C ARG A 5 -23.68 -4.78 3.81
N THR A 6 -24.70 -4.56 2.99
CA THR A 6 -26.00 -4.02 3.40
C THR A 6 -27.06 -4.96 2.83
N ILE A 7 -27.97 -5.41 3.69
CA ILE A 7 -29.05 -6.33 3.30
C ILE A 7 -30.35 -5.53 3.36
N PHE A 8 -31.07 -5.52 2.26
CA PHE A 8 -32.41 -4.95 2.17
C PHE A 8 -33.44 -6.06 2.35
N VAL A 9 -34.50 -5.75 3.08
CA VAL A 9 -35.57 -6.67 3.47
C VAL A 9 -36.88 -5.92 3.40
N GLU A 10 -37.95 -6.64 3.08
CA GLU A 10 -39.24 -6.05 2.73
C GLU A 10 -40.03 -5.61 3.97
N SER A 11 -39.76 -6.26 5.12
CA SER A 11 -40.45 -5.96 6.37
C SER A 11 -39.53 -5.90 7.60
N VAL A 12 -39.98 -5.17 8.63
CA VAL A 12 -39.29 -5.10 9.93
C VAL A 12 -39.22 -6.49 10.61
N LYS A 13 -40.21 -7.35 10.35
CA LYS A 13 -40.23 -8.73 10.88
C LYS A 13 -39.13 -9.58 10.24
N GLU A 14 -38.96 -9.50 8.92
CA GLU A 14 -37.86 -10.15 8.21
C GLU A 14 -36.50 -9.62 8.67
N ALA A 15 -36.36 -8.30 8.84
CA ALA A 15 -35.13 -7.72 9.35
C ALA A 15 -34.70 -8.31 10.70
N ARG A 16 -35.67 -8.55 11.61
CA ARG A 16 -35.41 -9.20 12.89
C ARG A 16 -35.05 -10.68 12.73
N ALA A 17 -35.74 -11.40 11.85
CA ALA A 17 -35.46 -12.81 11.59
C ALA A 17 -34.07 -13.02 10.97
N VAL A 18 -33.71 -12.23 9.96
CA VAL A 18 -32.38 -12.25 9.32
C VAL A 18 -31.29 -11.90 10.32
N LYS A 19 -31.51 -10.85 11.15
CA LYS A 19 -30.55 -10.48 12.19
C LYS A 19 -30.37 -11.60 13.22
N ALA A 20 -31.46 -12.22 13.67
CA ALA A 20 -31.39 -13.33 14.63
C ALA A 20 -30.69 -14.56 14.05
N SER A 21 -30.96 -14.90 12.79
CA SER A 21 -30.28 -15.99 12.07
C SER A 21 -28.77 -15.73 11.93
N LEU A 22 -28.37 -14.51 11.55
CA LEU A 22 -26.96 -14.13 11.45
C LEU A 22 -26.24 -14.21 12.80
N ILE A 23 -26.89 -13.80 13.88
CA ILE A 23 -26.34 -13.90 15.24
C ILE A 23 -26.19 -15.38 15.63
N ALA A 24 -27.20 -16.21 15.39
CA ALA A 24 -27.15 -17.64 15.70
C ALA A 24 -26.05 -18.37 14.90
N ALA A 25 -25.93 -18.08 13.61
CA ALA A 25 -24.88 -18.62 12.75
C ALA A 25 -23.48 -18.18 13.21
N ALA A 26 -23.32 -16.92 13.64
CA ALA A 26 -22.06 -16.43 14.20
C ALA A 26 -21.70 -17.14 15.51
N SER A 27 -22.67 -17.37 16.40
CA SER A 27 -22.45 -18.12 17.64
C SER A 27 -22.08 -19.59 17.40
N GLN A 28 -22.69 -20.24 16.40
CA GLN A 28 -22.30 -21.60 16.00
C GLN A 28 -20.89 -21.66 15.40
N ALA A 29 -20.53 -20.68 14.56
CA ALA A 29 -19.17 -20.58 14.02
C ALA A 29 -18.11 -20.34 15.12
N GLN A 30 -18.47 -19.64 16.19
CA GLN A 30 -17.58 -19.44 17.35
C GLN A 30 -17.45 -20.69 18.23
N ALA A 31 -18.51 -21.50 18.34
CA ALA A 31 -18.46 -22.76 19.09
C ALA A 31 -17.54 -23.81 18.41
N SER A 32 -17.55 -23.88 17.07
CA SER A 32 -16.68 -24.79 16.31
C SER A 32 -15.21 -24.35 16.23
N THR A 33 -14.90 -23.07 16.47
CA THR A 33 -13.51 -22.59 16.56
C THR A 33 -12.80 -22.98 17.86
N SER A 34 -13.53 -23.43 18.89
CA SER A 34 -12.92 -23.77 20.20
C SER A 34 -12.03 -25.03 20.18
N SER A 35 -12.18 -25.91 19.18
CA SER A 35 -11.38 -27.14 19.03
C SER A 35 -10.27 -27.05 17.98
N ALA A 36 -10.12 -25.91 17.29
CA ALA A 36 -9.17 -25.69 16.19
C ALA A 36 -8.18 -24.54 16.48
N SER A 37 -7.88 -24.30 17.76
CA SER A 37 -7.13 -23.11 18.20
C SER A 37 -5.71 -23.04 17.61
N ARG A 38 -5.02 -24.17 17.48
CA ARG A 38 -3.65 -24.22 16.92
C ARG A 38 -3.60 -23.85 15.44
N ASP A 39 -4.47 -24.43 14.62
CA ASP A 39 -4.51 -24.14 13.17
C ASP A 39 -4.90 -22.69 12.91
N CYS A 40 -5.80 -22.12 13.73
CA CYS A 40 -6.16 -20.71 13.64
C CYS A 40 -5.01 -19.79 14.05
N GLU A 41 -4.28 -20.11 15.13
CA GLU A 41 -3.09 -19.36 15.56
C GLU A 41 -2.01 -19.39 14.47
N GLU A 42 -1.67 -20.57 13.93
CA GLU A 42 -0.69 -20.73 12.86
C GLU A 42 -1.07 -19.93 11.59
N LEU A 43 -2.34 -19.93 11.20
CA LEU A 43 -2.80 -19.13 10.07
C LEU A 43 -2.68 -17.62 10.33
N THR A 44 -2.98 -17.16 11.54
CA THR A 44 -2.82 -15.75 11.89
C THR A 44 -1.36 -15.32 11.94
N GLU A 45 -0.47 -16.17 12.43
CA GLU A 45 0.97 -15.95 12.46
C GLU A 45 1.55 -15.89 11.04
N LEU A 46 1.17 -16.84 10.17
CA LEU A 46 1.55 -16.82 8.75
C LEU A 46 1.06 -15.55 8.05
N GLN A 47 -0.16 -15.12 8.35
CA GLN A 47 -0.71 -13.89 7.78
C GLN A 47 0.06 -12.65 8.28
N ALA A 48 0.39 -12.59 9.57
CA ALA A 48 1.19 -11.51 10.15
C ALA A 48 2.59 -11.45 9.55
N ALA A 49 3.25 -12.60 9.40
CA ALA A 49 4.56 -12.71 8.76
C ALA A 49 4.51 -12.23 7.30
N GLY A 50 3.48 -12.63 6.55
CA GLY A 50 3.25 -12.17 5.17
C GLY A 50 3.09 -10.65 5.06
N TYR A 51 2.35 -10.03 5.99
CA TYR A 51 2.22 -8.57 6.03
C TYR A 51 3.51 -7.85 6.40
N GLN A 52 4.29 -8.40 7.33
CA GLN A 52 5.60 -7.86 7.67
C GLN A 52 6.54 -7.89 6.47
N GLU A 53 6.60 -9.02 5.77
CA GLU A 53 7.40 -9.16 4.56
C GLU A 53 6.97 -8.17 3.48
N LEU A 54 5.66 -8.06 3.22
CA LEU A 54 5.13 -7.11 2.25
C LEU A 54 5.50 -5.66 2.61
N SER A 55 5.40 -5.29 3.89
CA SER A 55 5.77 -3.96 4.35
C SER A 55 7.25 -3.65 4.14
N ALA A 56 8.13 -4.65 4.35
CA ALA A 56 9.56 -4.51 4.12
C ALA A 56 9.88 -4.38 2.62
N ARG A 57 9.20 -5.15 1.77
CA ARG A 57 9.33 -5.06 0.31
C ARG A 57 8.90 -3.69 -0.22
N LEU A 58 7.80 -3.13 0.30
CA LEU A 58 7.34 -1.80 -0.06
C LEU A 58 8.36 -0.72 0.33
N LYS A 59 8.88 -0.74 1.56
CA LYS A 59 9.93 0.20 1.99
C LYS A 59 11.16 0.13 1.09
N ARG A 60 11.63 -1.08 0.79
CA ARG A 60 12.78 -1.29 -0.10
C ARG A 60 12.50 -0.76 -1.52
N ALA A 61 11.29 -0.96 -2.04
CA ALA A 61 10.91 -0.47 -3.35
C ALA A 61 10.89 1.07 -3.41
N GLU A 62 10.41 1.73 -2.34
CA GLU A 62 10.45 3.20 -2.22
C GLU A 62 11.88 3.74 -2.20
N GLU A 63 12.77 3.12 -1.41
CA GLU A 63 14.18 3.49 -1.33
C GLU A 63 14.87 3.32 -2.70
N LEU A 64 14.66 2.17 -3.35
CA LEU A 64 15.23 1.88 -4.67
C LEU A 64 14.74 2.87 -5.72
N LYS A 65 13.45 3.23 -5.71
CA LYS A 65 12.90 4.23 -6.62
C LYS A 65 13.66 5.55 -6.51
N VAL A 66 13.89 6.04 -5.29
CA VAL A 66 14.62 7.29 -5.08
C VAL A 66 16.09 7.18 -5.53
N LEU A 67 16.74 6.03 -5.30
CA LEU A 67 18.12 5.80 -5.75
C LEU A 67 18.23 5.78 -7.29
N ILE A 68 17.28 5.14 -7.96
CA ILE A 68 17.19 5.11 -9.43
C ILE A 68 17.00 6.53 -9.97
N GLU A 69 16.04 7.29 -9.46
CA GLU A 69 15.79 8.68 -9.87
C GLU A 69 17.03 9.56 -9.66
N LYS A 70 17.76 9.40 -8.55
CA LYS A 70 19.02 10.12 -8.29
C LYS A 70 20.09 9.76 -9.32
N ARG A 71 20.20 8.47 -9.68
CA ARG A 71 21.14 8.00 -10.70
C ARG A 71 20.81 8.59 -12.06
N GLU A 72 19.55 8.58 -12.46
CA GLU A 72 19.06 9.15 -13.72
C GLU A 72 19.27 10.66 -13.79
N ALA A 73 19.00 11.38 -12.70
CA ALA A 73 19.26 12.82 -12.61
C ALA A 73 20.75 13.12 -12.78
N LYS A 74 21.64 12.33 -12.15
CA LYS A 74 23.09 12.45 -12.32
C LYS A 74 23.51 12.17 -13.77
N GLN A 75 23.00 11.10 -14.38
CA GLN A 75 23.31 10.78 -15.78
C GLN A 75 22.89 11.91 -16.73
N THR A 76 21.68 12.44 -16.55
CA THR A 76 21.18 13.57 -17.34
C THR A 76 22.06 14.80 -17.17
N LEU A 77 22.50 15.08 -15.94
CA LEU A 77 23.40 16.19 -15.64
C LEU A 77 24.78 16.03 -16.28
N MET A 78 25.32 14.81 -16.33
CA MET A 78 26.59 14.53 -17.00
C MET A 78 26.46 14.65 -18.52
N ARG A 79 25.37 14.13 -19.12
CA ARG A 79 25.10 14.26 -20.57
C ARG A 79 24.99 15.72 -21.00
N ASN A 80 24.35 16.54 -20.18
CA ASN A 80 24.11 17.96 -20.45
C ASN A 80 25.13 18.88 -19.76
N MET A 81 26.33 18.39 -19.44
CA MET A 81 27.32 19.17 -18.68
C MET A 81 27.77 20.45 -19.39
N HIS A 82 27.70 20.47 -20.72
CA HIS A 82 28.02 21.62 -21.57
C HIS A 82 26.91 22.69 -21.61
N LEU A 83 25.70 22.37 -21.12
CA LEU A 83 24.59 23.31 -21.07
C LEU A 83 24.58 24.07 -19.74
N LYS A 84 24.16 25.34 -19.79
CA LYS A 84 23.87 26.09 -18.57
C LYS A 84 22.71 25.41 -17.85
N ARG A 85 22.88 25.16 -16.54
CA ARG A 85 21.89 24.50 -15.70
C ARG A 85 21.49 25.37 -14.52
N LYS A 86 20.22 25.29 -14.14
CA LYS A 86 19.67 25.85 -12.92
C LYS A 86 19.14 24.71 -12.06
N LEU A 87 19.51 24.71 -10.78
CA LEU A 87 18.90 23.79 -9.81
C LEU A 87 17.52 24.34 -9.43
N GLU A 88 16.46 23.62 -9.78
CA GLU A 88 15.10 24.01 -9.40
C GLU A 88 14.73 23.46 -8.02
N ARG A 89 15.15 22.23 -7.73
CA ARG A 89 14.85 21.58 -6.45
C ARG A 89 16.03 20.79 -5.92
N LYS A 90 16.40 21.06 -4.66
CA LYS A 90 17.39 20.27 -3.92
C LYS A 90 16.86 18.86 -3.66
N GLY A 91 17.71 17.86 -3.93
CA GLY A 91 17.46 16.47 -3.55
C GLY A 91 17.53 16.28 -2.04
N THR A 92 16.83 15.28 -1.53
CA THR A 92 16.90 14.87 -0.11
C THR A 92 17.00 13.35 0.00
N ALA A 93 16.93 12.79 1.21
CA ALA A 93 16.87 11.35 1.41
C ALA A 93 15.73 10.71 0.59
N ASN A 94 14.57 11.38 0.53
CA ASN A 94 13.31 10.83 -0.02
C ASN A 94 13.00 11.27 -1.45
N ARG A 95 13.84 12.11 -2.08
CA ARG A 95 13.59 12.60 -3.45
C ARG A 95 14.87 12.97 -4.18
N ALA A 96 14.88 12.77 -5.49
CA ALA A 96 15.98 13.19 -6.36
C ALA A 96 16.04 14.72 -6.57
N PRO A 97 17.23 15.29 -6.85
CA PRO A 97 17.37 16.68 -7.27
C PRO A 97 16.84 16.90 -8.69
N VAL A 98 16.29 18.09 -8.95
CA VAL A 98 15.72 18.46 -10.27
C VAL A 98 16.50 19.64 -10.85
N TYR A 99 16.96 19.46 -12.08
CA TYR A 99 17.72 20.45 -12.84
C TYR A 99 16.95 20.85 -14.09
N LYS A 100 16.95 22.15 -14.39
CA LYS A 100 16.50 22.70 -15.66
C LYS A 100 17.71 23.13 -16.48
N PHE A 101 17.77 22.68 -17.72
CA PHE A 101 18.83 23.02 -18.66
C PHE A 101 18.32 24.09 -19.63
N GLU A 102 19.13 25.11 -19.88
CA GLU A 102 18.86 26.10 -20.91
C GLU A 102 19.38 25.58 -22.24
N PHE A 103 18.47 25.17 -23.12
CA PHE A 103 18.81 24.77 -24.48
C PHE A 103 18.92 26.03 -25.34
N LYS A 104 20.13 26.33 -25.83
CA LYS A 104 20.28 27.32 -26.91
C LYS A 104 19.74 26.70 -28.20
N ARG A 105 18.63 27.21 -28.70
CA ARG A 105 18.16 26.88 -30.05
C ARG A 105 19.13 27.54 -31.03
N TYR A 106 19.93 26.76 -31.74
CA TYR A 106 20.73 27.28 -32.83
C TYR A 106 19.78 27.84 -33.91
N LYS A 107 20.12 29.02 -34.44
CA LYS A 107 19.40 29.68 -35.54
C LYS A 107 19.83 29.06 -36.87
#